data_AF-A0A7W0A448-F1
#
_entry.id   AF-A0A7W0A448-F1
#
_cell.length_a   1.000
_cell.length_b   1.000
_cell.length_c   1.000
_cell.angle_alpha   90.00
_cell.angle_beta   90.00
_cell.angle_gamma   90.00
#
_symmetry.space_group_name_H-M   'P 1'
#
loop_
_entity.id
_entity.type
_entity.pdbx_description
1 polymer ?
#
loop_
_entity_poly.entity_id
_entity_poly.type
_entity_poly.pdbx_seq_one_letter_code
_entity_poly.pdbx_strand_id
1 'polypeptide(L)'
;MRWTNHPGRTLMIAPLLAMLLAMLVAAPLVVAAAQTDGTPVAGIPSEEAPQSIWQTLDGVEGAIVRTWSDVPPPGTPSPEGLDLQFVTGLVVQFDDEASAGESLDGLRDWMIASLQVNLVDVELTQQIGAVSNLGDDATAVNATGTTGENLLTITVIVAQDGDRLLAVGGSIMAEEELLPVVQGIVTVMLDREPGEDAVEVDDMGRFTGGNWSIFPEQEDAPLDNLQRQGDLPLYDSATPTPVG
;
A
#
# COMPACT_ATOMS: atom_id res chain seq x y z
N MET A 1 -21.47 8.41 41.29
CA MET A 1 -20.32 7.76 40.61
C MET A 1 -19.65 8.78 39.73
N ARG A 2 -18.35 8.98 39.91
CA ARG A 2 -17.56 10.04 39.26
C ARG A 2 -17.20 9.62 37.84
N TRP A 3 -17.50 10.49 36.89
CA TRP A 3 -16.89 10.51 35.56
C TRP A 3 -15.40 10.80 35.67
N THR A 4 -14.59 9.99 35.01
CA THR A 4 -13.23 10.36 34.61
C THR A 4 -13.22 10.39 33.09
N ASN A 5 -13.44 11.59 32.55
CA ASN A 5 -13.09 11.93 31.18
C ASN A 5 -11.59 11.66 31.01
N HIS A 6 -11.20 10.85 30.03
CA HIS A 6 -9.86 10.90 29.46
C HIS A 6 -9.86 11.94 28.34
N PRO A 7 -9.22 13.10 28.51
CA PRO A 7 -8.88 13.98 27.40
C PRO A 7 -7.58 13.45 26.79
N GLY A 8 -7.58 13.05 25.51
CA GLY A 8 -6.31 12.73 24.86
C GLY A 8 -6.30 11.70 23.73
N ARG A 9 -7.44 11.28 23.18
CA ARG A 9 -7.45 10.48 21.95
C ARG A 9 -8.21 11.19 20.83
N THR A 10 -7.69 12.34 20.43
CA THR A 10 -7.89 12.83 19.06
C THR A 10 -6.86 12.08 18.21
N LEU A 11 -7.09 10.79 17.99
CA LEU A 11 -6.16 9.96 17.22
C LEU A 11 -6.34 10.28 15.73
N MET A 12 -5.24 10.76 15.19
CA MET A 12 -4.94 11.07 13.81
C MET A 12 -5.22 9.87 12.88
N ILE A 13 -6.47 9.64 12.48
CA ILE A 13 -6.81 8.58 11.51
C ILE A 13 -6.83 9.14 10.08
N ALA A 14 -6.94 10.47 9.91
CA ALA A 14 -6.94 11.12 8.60
C ALA A 14 -5.56 11.28 7.89
N PRO A 15 -4.38 11.35 8.54
CA PRO A 15 -3.16 11.72 7.82
C PRO A 15 -2.50 10.56 7.06
N LEU A 16 -2.78 9.28 7.37
CA LEU A 16 -2.05 8.18 6.70
C LEU A 16 -2.51 7.99 5.24
N LEU A 17 -3.82 7.90 5.01
CA LEU A 17 -4.41 7.88 3.66
C LEU A 17 -4.18 9.22 2.93
N ALA A 18 -4.23 10.35 3.65
CA ALA A 18 -3.96 11.67 3.08
C ALA A 18 -2.48 11.90 2.73
N MET A 19 -1.52 11.18 3.34
CA MET A 19 -0.09 11.32 3.05
C MET A 19 0.45 10.32 2.04
N LEU A 20 -0.14 9.12 1.92
CA LEU A 20 0.04 8.31 0.70
C LEU A 20 -0.45 9.12 -0.53
N LEU A 21 -1.52 9.90 -0.37
CA LEU A 21 -1.93 10.95 -1.31
C LEU A 21 -0.92 12.12 -1.43
N ALA A 22 -0.34 12.61 -0.34
CA ALA A 22 0.58 13.76 -0.39
C ALA A 22 1.93 13.47 -1.07
N MET A 23 2.37 12.20 -1.10
CA MET A 23 3.52 11.78 -1.91
C MET A 23 3.16 11.51 -3.38
N LEU A 24 1.89 11.21 -3.70
CA LEU A 24 1.43 10.96 -5.07
C LEU A 24 0.95 12.22 -5.83
N VAL A 25 0.48 13.26 -5.14
CA VAL A 25 -0.07 14.47 -5.78
C VAL A 25 0.98 15.59 -5.81
N ALA A 26 2.03 15.40 -6.62
CA ALA A 26 2.89 16.48 -7.08
C ALA A 26 2.86 16.57 -8.61
N ALA A 27 1.65 16.69 -9.19
CA ALA A 27 1.49 17.12 -10.57
C ALA A 27 0.57 18.35 -10.63
N PRO A 28 1.09 19.58 -10.82
CA PRO A 28 0.26 20.67 -11.26
C PRO A 28 -0.01 20.53 -12.76
N LEU A 29 -1.14 19.89 -13.09
CA LEU A 29 -1.79 20.06 -14.38
C LEU A 29 -2.50 21.43 -14.37
N VAL A 30 -1.78 22.50 -14.73
CA VAL A 30 -2.39 23.70 -15.34
C VAL A 30 -1.48 24.20 -16.45
N VAL A 31 -1.83 23.84 -17.68
CA VAL A 31 -1.50 24.63 -18.87
C VAL A 31 -2.44 25.83 -18.87
N ALA A 32 -1.90 27.04 -18.81
CA ALA A 32 -2.56 28.24 -19.29
C ALA A 32 -1.51 29.19 -19.90
N ALA A 33 -1.67 29.43 -21.20
CA ALA A 33 -0.76 30.17 -22.05
C ALA A 33 -0.68 31.67 -21.74
N ALA A 34 0.51 32.25 -21.89
CA ALA A 34 0.68 33.61 -22.40
C ALA A 34 2.08 33.77 -23.02
N GLN A 35 2.11 34.05 -24.33
CA GLN A 35 3.30 34.56 -25.03
C GLN A 35 3.66 35.94 -24.45
N THR A 36 4.91 36.15 -24.05
CA THR A 36 5.60 37.44 -24.23
C THR A 36 7.11 37.23 -24.26
N ASP A 37 7.75 37.96 -25.16
CA ASP A 37 9.17 37.97 -25.50
C ASP A 37 10.16 38.03 -24.32
N GLY A 38 11.31 37.36 -24.53
CA GLY A 38 12.61 37.88 -24.12
C GLY A 38 13.16 37.42 -22.76
N THR A 39 14.34 36.79 -22.85
CA THR A 39 15.37 36.54 -21.80
C THR A 39 15.29 35.17 -21.10
N PRO A 40 16.30 34.29 -21.25
CA PRO A 40 16.40 33.08 -20.44
C PRO A 40 16.83 33.49 -19.02
N VAL A 41 15.90 33.46 -18.07
CA VAL A 41 16.24 33.55 -16.65
C VAL A 41 16.77 32.18 -16.24
N ALA A 42 17.99 32.17 -15.72
CA ALA A 42 18.63 30.98 -15.15
C ALA A 42 17.68 30.31 -14.15
N GLY A 43 17.24 29.10 -14.49
CA GLY A 43 16.37 28.28 -13.67
C GLY A 43 17.06 27.93 -12.37
N ILE A 44 16.43 28.34 -11.27
CA ILE A 44 16.65 27.86 -9.91
C ILE A 44 16.64 26.32 -9.98
N PRO A 45 17.59 25.60 -9.35
CA PRO A 45 17.50 24.14 -9.27
C PRO A 45 16.15 23.79 -8.64
N SER A 46 15.27 23.17 -9.42
CA SER A 46 14.04 22.60 -8.90
C SER A 46 14.46 21.58 -7.87
N GLU A 47 14.02 21.73 -6.63
CA GLU A 47 14.02 20.63 -5.67
C GLU A 47 13.36 19.44 -6.39
N GLU A 48 14.09 18.36 -6.57
CA GLU A 48 13.60 17.14 -7.21
C GLU A 48 12.38 16.68 -6.41
N ALA A 49 11.19 16.76 -7.00
CA ALA A 49 10.02 16.11 -6.44
C ALA A 49 10.37 14.62 -6.24
N PRO A 50 9.97 14.00 -5.11
CA PRO A 50 10.24 12.58 -4.90
C PRO A 50 9.65 11.80 -6.07
N GLN A 51 10.52 11.15 -6.86
CA GLN A 51 10.08 10.31 -7.95
C GLN A 51 9.29 9.14 -7.37
N SER A 52 8.07 8.94 -7.87
CA SER A 52 7.26 7.78 -7.50
C SER A 52 8.01 6.52 -7.90
N ILE A 53 8.04 5.48 -7.05
CA ILE A 53 8.75 4.22 -7.37
C ILE A 53 8.32 3.62 -8.72
N TRP A 54 7.05 3.81 -9.11
CA TRP A 54 6.49 3.39 -10.40
C TRP A 54 7.25 3.94 -11.62
N GLN A 55 7.97 5.05 -11.48
CA GLN A 55 8.81 5.63 -12.54
C GLN A 55 10.23 5.06 -12.55
N THR A 56 10.60 4.30 -11.53
CA THR A 56 11.94 3.70 -11.36
C THR A 56 11.95 2.20 -11.63
N LEU A 57 10.79 1.54 -11.51
CA LEU A 57 10.59 0.16 -11.93
C LEU A 57 10.31 0.13 -13.43
N ASP A 58 11.06 -0.70 -14.16
CA ASP A 58 10.86 -0.86 -15.60
C ASP A 58 9.57 -1.64 -15.88
N GLY A 59 8.91 -1.32 -17.00
CA GLY A 59 7.75 -2.09 -17.47
C GLY A 59 6.44 -1.96 -16.68
N VAL A 60 6.34 -1.11 -15.65
CA VAL A 60 5.07 -0.97 -14.89
C VAL A 60 3.96 -0.40 -15.78
N GLU A 61 2.86 -1.13 -15.91
CA GLU A 61 1.66 -0.70 -16.63
C GLU A 61 0.57 -0.17 -15.68
N GLY A 62 0.49 -0.71 -14.47
CA GLY A 62 -0.51 -0.30 -13.50
C GLY A 62 -0.14 -0.70 -12.08
N ALA A 63 -0.57 0.08 -11.10
CA ALA A 63 -0.44 -0.26 -9.69
C ALA A 63 -1.70 0.15 -8.94
N ILE A 64 -2.24 -0.77 -8.14
CA ILE A 64 -3.45 -0.55 -7.33
C ILE A 64 -3.23 -1.03 -5.91
N VAL A 65 -3.86 -0.36 -4.95
CA VAL A 65 -3.74 -0.69 -3.53
C VAL A 65 -5.10 -0.79 -2.85
N ARG A 66 -5.24 -1.78 -1.96
CA ARG A 66 -6.36 -1.93 -1.03
C ARG A 66 -5.84 -2.00 0.39
N THR A 67 -6.54 -1.36 1.31
CA THR A 67 -6.16 -1.30 2.73
C THR A 67 -7.24 -1.89 3.62
N TRP A 68 -6.82 -2.56 4.68
CA TRP A 68 -7.67 -3.11 5.73
C TRP A 68 -7.13 -2.74 7.12
N SER A 69 -8.03 -2.64 8.11
CA SER A 69 -7.68 -2.32 9.51
C SER A 69 -8.72 -2.91 10.46
N ASP A 70 -8.31 -3.20 11.69
CA ASP A 70 -9.22 -3.59 12.77
C ASP A 70 -9.93 -2.39 13.41
N VAL A 71 -9.55 -1.16 13.03
CA VAL A 71 -10.15 0.06 13.56
C VAL A 71 -11.60 0.14 13.08
N PRO A 72 -12.57 0.11 14.02
CA PRO A 72 -13.98 0.18 13.67
C PRO A 72 -14.33 1.55 13.06
N PRO A 73 -15.33 1.62 12.17
CA PRO A 73 -15.88 2.89 11.71
C PRO A 73 -16.35 3.75 12.88
N PRO A 74 -16.30 5.10 12.77
CA PRO A 74 -16.71 5.99 13.85
C PRO A 74 -18.08 5.62 14.44
N GLY A 75 -18.14 5.42 15.76
CA GLY A 75 -19.36 5.06 16.48
C GLY A 75 -19.62 3.56 16.65
N THR A 76 -18.74 2.71 16.12
CA THR A 76 -18.81 1.25 16.30
C THR A 76 -17.86 0.82 17.43
N PRO A 77 -18.26 -0.10 18.33
CA PRO A 77 -17.35 -0.64 19.34
C PRO A 77 -16.13 -1.29 18.70
N SER A 78 -14.95 -1.12 19.30
CA SER A 78 -13.75 -1.83 18.87
C SER A 78 -13.95 -3.33 19.05
N PRO A 79 -13.68 -4.16 18.02
CA PRO A 79 -13.63 -5.60 18.23
C PRO A 79 -12.53 -5.94 19.27
N GLU A 80 -12.75 -7.00 20.05
CA GLU A 80 -11.69 -7.61 20.84
C GLU A 80 -10.79 -8.39 19.86
N GLY A 81 -9.53 -7.99 19.71
CA GLY A 81 -8.63 -8.54 18.70
C GLY A 81 -7.28 -7.82 18.69
N LEU A 82 -6.43 -8.18 17.71
CA LEU A 82 -5.07 -7.64 17.49
C LEU A 82 -5.05 -6.10 17.64
N ASP A 83 -3.95 -5.50 18.09
CA ASP A 83 -3.72 -4.04 18.05
C ASP A 83 -3.11 -3.63 16.69
N LEU A 84 -3.67 -4.16 15.60
CA LEU A 84 -3.11 -4.11 14.26
C LEU A 84 -3.48 -2.78 13.59
N GLN A 85 -2.49 -1.91 13.37
CA GLN A 85 -2.79 -0.58 12.85
C GLN A 85 -3.40 -0.66 11.44
N PHE A 86 -2.70 -1.28 10.49
CA PHE A 86 -3.16 -1.42 9.11
C PHE A 86 -2.49 -2.61 8.39
N VAL A 87 -3.21 -3.23 7.45
CA VAL A 87 -2.65 -4.11 6.41
C VAL A 87 -2.93 -3.49 5.04
N THR A 88 -1.93 -3.50 4.18
CA THR A 88 -1.98 -2.96 2.83
C THR A 88 -1.68 -4.08 1.84
N GLY A 89 -2.57 -4.31 0.89
CA GLY A 89 -2.37 -5.18 -0.27
C GLY A 89 -2.17 -4.35 -1.52
N LEU A 90 -1.29 -4.81 -2.39
CA LEU A 90 -0.84 -4.10 -3.57
C LEU A 90 -0.76 -5.10 -4.74
N VAL A 91 -1.27 -4.70 -5.89
CA VAL A 91 -1.09 -5.41 -7.16
C VAL A 91 -0.38 -4.46 -8.11
N VAL A 92 0.75 -4.90 -8.67
CA VAL A 92 1.51 -4.17 -9.68
C VAL A 92 1.54 -5.02 -10.94
N GLN A 93 1.02 -4.47 -12.03
CA GLN A 93 1.03 -5.07 -13.36
C GLN A 93 2.24 -4.56 -14.13
N PHE A 94 2.99 -5.47 -14.73
CA PHE A 94 4.09 -5.21 -15.64
C PHE A 94 3.71 -5.61 -17.06
N ASP A 95 4.50 -5.12 -18.02
CA ASP A 95 4.40 -5.45 -19.44
C ASP A 95 4.81 -6.91 -19.74
N ASP A 96 5.72 -7.46 -18.94
CA ASP A 96 6.11 -8.86 -18.99
C ASP A 96 6.59 -9.46 -17.65
N GLU A 97 6.69 -10.79 -17.63
CA GLU A 97 7.12 -11.60 -16.48
C GLU A 97 8.58 -11.33 -16.06
N ALA A 98 9.45 -10.93 -17.00
CA ALA A 98 10.85 -10.64 -16.66
C ALA A 98 10.95 -9.31 -15.91
N SER A 99 10.25 -8.27 -16.37
CA SER A 99 10.14 -6.97 -15.68
C SER A 99 9.59 -7.12 -14.25
N ALA A 100 8.57 -7.97 -14.08
CA ALA A 100 8.02 -8.30 -12.77
C ALA A 100 9.06 -8.98 -11.87
N GLY A 101 9.74 -10.01 -12.37
CA GLY A 101 10.76 -10.75 -11.60
C GLY A 101 11.95 -9.89 -11.17
N GLU A 102 12.43 -9.01 -12.06
CA GLU A 102 13.54 -8.09 -11.75
C GLU A 102 13.15 -7.01 -10.72
N SER A 103 11.85 -6.70 -10.62
CA SER A 103 11.32 -5.66 -9.73
C SER A 103 10.95 -6.14 -8.32
N LEU A 104 11.01 -7.45 -8.06
CA LEU A 104 10.54 -8.06 -6.81
C LEU A 104 11.22 -7.46 -5.57
N ASP A 105 12.55 -7.41 -5.57
CA ASP A 105 13.33 -6.85 -4.46
C ASP A 105 13.07 -5.34 -4.27
N GLY A 106 12.98 -4.59 -5.37
CA GLY A 106 12.71 -3.16 -5.34
C GLY A 106 11.34 -2.83 -4.74
N LEU A 107 10.32 -3.61 -5.09
CA LEU A 107 8.98 -3.44 -4.56
C LEU A 107 8.91 -3.78 -3.06
N ARG A 108 9.55 -4.87 -2.64
CA ARG A 108 9.65 -5.26 -1.23
C ARG A 108 10.28 -4.18 -0.38
N ASP A 109 11.44 -3.67 -0.81
CA ASP A 109 12.20 -2.67 -0.07
C ASP A 109 11.41 -1.35 0.03
N TRP A 110 10.69 -0.97 -1.04
CA TRP A 110 9.79 0.17 -1.01
C TRP A 110 8.60 -0.01 -0.08
N MET A 111 8.01 -1.19 -0.04
CA MET A 111 6.88 -1.45 0.86
C MET A 111 7.31 -1.35 2.32
N ILE A 112 8.49 -1.88 2.66
CA ILE A 112 9.09 -1.73 4.00
C ILE A 112 9.33 -0.26 4.32
N ALA A 113 9.97 0.49 3.41
CA ALA A 113 10.21 1.91 3.59
C ALA A 113 8.91 2.70 3.78
N SER A 114 7.87 2.37 3.02
CA SER A 114 6.54 2.99 3.08
C SER A 114 5.85 2.75 4.43
N LEU A 115 5.99 1.54 4.99
CA LEU A 115 5.49 1.22 6.33
C LEU A 115 6.29 1.91 7.45
N GLN A 116 7.51 2.36 7.16
CA GLN A 116 8.39 3.07 8.10
C GLN A 116 8.26 4.59 8.09
N VAL A 117 7.61 5.21 7.10
CA VAL A 117 7.63 6.68 6.88
C VAL A 117 7.25 7.50 8.13
N ASN A 118 6.43 6.96 9.04
CA ASN A 118 5.99 7.64 10.25
C ASN A 118 6.68 7.16 11.54
N LEU A 119 7.64 6.26 11.41
CA LEU A 119 8.40 5.71 12.53
C LEU A 119 9.67 6.54 12.72
N VAL A 120 9.60 7.52 13.60
CA VAL A 120 10.77 8.32 13.99
C VAL A 120 11.59 7.52 15.00
N ASP A 121 12.91 7.47 14.81
CA ASP A 121 13.89 6.84 15.72
C ASP A 121 13.68 5.34 16.01
N VAL A 122 13.16 4.59 15.04
CA VAL A 122 13.00 3.12 15.16
C VAL A 122 14.12 2.41 14.41
N GLU A 123 14.97 1.69 15.14
CA GLU A 123 15.89 0.71 14.55
C GLU A 123 15.17 -0.64 14.40
N LEU A 124 15.08 -1.15 13.17
CA LEU A 124 14.51 -2.47 12.89
C LEU A 124 15.61 -3.51 12.68
N THR A 125 15.44 -4.65 13.33
CA THR A 125 16.14 -5.88 12.98
C THR A 125 15.31 -6.63 11.95
N GLN A 126 15.85 -6.80 10.75
CA GLN A 126 15.17 -7.48 9.65
C GLN A 126 15.58 -8.94 9.55
N GLN A 127 14.62 -9.81 9.30
CA GLN A 127 14.82 -11.19 8.92
C GLN A 127 14.16 -11.39 7.56
N ILE A 128 15.00 -11.57 6.54
CA ILE A 128 14.56 -11.89 5.18
C ILE A 128 14.58 -13.41 5.03
N GLY A 129 13.50 -13.98 4.52
CA GLY A 129 13.39 -15.40 4.30
C GLY A 129 12.42 -15.75 3.19
N ALA A 130 12.51 -16.98 2.70
CA ALA A 130 11.47 -17.55 1.85
C ALA A 130 10.22 -17.85 2.69
N VAL A 131 9.05 -17.65 2.10
CA VAL A 131 7.79 -18.06 2.73
C VAL A 131 7.49 -19.48 2.30
N SER A 132 7.32 -20.36 3.28
CA SER A 132 6.89 -21.73 3.00
C SER A 132 5.52 -21.69 2.32
N ASN A 133 5.36 -22.45 1.24
CA ASN A 133 4.11 -22.63 0.49
C ASN A 133 3.69 -21.48 -0.45
N LEU A 134 4.56 -20.49 -0.74
CA LEU A 134 4.30 -19.46 -1.76
C LEU A 134 5.16 -19.57 -3.02
N GLY A 135 6.00 -20.61 -3.11
CA GLY A 135 6.92 -20.84 -4.24
C GLY A 135 8.28 -20.18 -4.07
N ASP A 136 9.16 -20.37 -5.06
CA ASP A 136 10.51 -19.78 -5.09
C ASP A 136 10.47 -18.29 -5.48
N ASP A 137 9.37 -17.85 -6.11
CA ASP A 137 9.17 -16.48 -6.59
C ASP A 137 8.44 -15.60 -5.56
N ALA A 138 8.67 -15.88 -4.27
CA ALA A 138 8.12 -15.14 -3.15
C ALA A 138 9.19 -14.82 -2.10
N THR A 139 9.17 -13.60 -1.58
CA THR A 139 10.03 -13.17 -0.48
C THR A 139 9.20 -12.66 0.68
N ALA A 140 9.62 -13.01 1.90
CA ALA A 140 9.12 -12.39 3.13
C ALA A 140 10.22 -11.60 3.82
N VAL A 141 9.79 -10.49 4.42
CA VAL A 141 10.56 -9.80 5.44
C VAL A 141 9.71 -9.69 6.67
N ASN A 142 10.27 -10.15 7.79
CA ASN A 142 9.76 -9.80 9.11
C ASN A 142 10.78 -8.87 9.77
N ALA A 143 10.34 -7.70 10.18
CA ALA A 143 11.18 -6.68 10.78
C ALA A 143 10.62 -6.30 12.15
N THR A 144 11.43 -6.41 13.19
CA THR A 144 11.04 -6.09 14.56
C THR A 144 11.91 -4.98 15.12
N GLY A 145 11.31 -4.06 15.86
CA GLY A 145 12.01 -3.03 16.60
C GLY A 145 11.15 -2.47 17.72
N THR A 146 11.53 -1.31 18.25
CA THR A 146 10.79 -0.67 19.34
C THR A 146 10.54 0.78 19.02
N THR A 147 9.32 1.26 19.30
CA THR A 147 8.97 2.68 19.27
C THR A 147 8.56 3.12 20.68
N GLY A 148 9.46 3.85 21.34
CA GLY A 148 9.35 4.11 22.77
C GLY A 148 9.41 2.81 23.59
N GLU A 149 8.34 2.49 24.32
CA GLU A 149 8.22 1.27 25.12
C GLU A 149 7.50 0.12 24.40
N ASN A 150 6.95 0.37 23.20
CA ASN A 150 6.16 -0.61 22.48
C ASN A 150 7.02 -1.38 21.47
N LEU A 151 6.82 -2.69 21.41
CA LEU A 151 7.33 -3.50 20.31
C LEU A 151 6.61 -3.09 19.03
N LEU A 152 7.35 -3.04 17.94
CA LEU A 152 6.82 -2.88 16.60
C LEU A 152 7.24 -4.08 15.77
N THR A 153 6.28 -4.68 15.10
CA THR A 153 6.50 -5.71 14.09
C THR A 153 5.97 -5.22 12.75
N ILE A 154 6.78 -5.34 11.71
CA ILE A 154 6.42 -5.12 10.31
C ILE A 154 6.61 -6.46 9.59
N THR A 155 5.60 -6.88 8.84
CA THR A 155 5.74 -8.03 7.95
C THR A 155 5.34 -7.64 6.55
N VAL A 156 6.18 -7.99 5.58
CA VAL A 156 5.96 -7.79 4.15
C VAL A 156 6.16 -9.11 3.44
N ILE A 157 5.24 -9.47 2.55
CA ILE A 157 5.40 -10.56 1.59
C ILE A 157 5.21 -9.98 0.20
N VAL A 158 6.12 -10.30 -0.71
CA VAL A 158 5.97 -10.03 -2.14
C VAL A 158 6.07 -11.35 -2.88
N ALA A 159 5.11 -11.64 -3.74
CA ALA A 159 5.07 -12.83 -4.59
C ALA A 159 4.85 -12.42 -6.05
N GLN A 160 5.50 -13.13 -6.97
CA GLN A 160 5.27 -12.99 -8.39
C GLN A 160 4.15 -13.93 -8.87
N ASP A 161 3.31 -13.43 -9.77
CA ASP A 161 2.27 -14.17 -10.46
C ASP A 161 2.24 -13.75 -11.94
N GLY A 162 3.03 -14.46 -12.76
CA GLY A 162 3.26 -14.08 -14.16
C GLY A 162 3.89 -12.69 -14.29
N ASP A 163 3.23 -11.81 -15.03
CA ASP A 163 3.60 -10.41 -15.23
C ASP A 163 3.13 -9.49 -14.09
N ARG A 164 2.71 -10.04 -12.94
CA ARG A 164 2.28 -9.28 -11.77
C ARG A 164 3.17 -9.52 -10.57
N LEU A 165 3.29 -8.49 -9.74
CA LEU A 165 3.74 -8.61 -8.36
C LEU A 165 2.56 -8.35 -7.41
N LEU A 166 2.38 -9.27 -6.47
CA LEU A 166 1.41 -9.22 -5.39
C LEU A 166 2.16 -8.96 -4.10
N ALA A 167 1.93 -7.82 -3.46
CA ALA A 167 2.60 -7.46 -2.23
C ALA A 167 1.61 -7.17 -1.11
N VAL A 168 1.83 -7.74 0.07
CA VAL A 168 1.04 -7.45 1.26
C VAL A 168 1.98 -7.11 2.39
N GLY A 169 1.66 -6.03 3.09
CA GLY A 169 2.47 -5.49 4.17
C GLY A 169 1.59 -5.00 5.30
N GLY A 170 1.98 -5.28 6.53
CA GLY A 170 1.28 -4.83 7.71
C GLY A 170 2.23 -4.37 8.80
N SER A 171 1.72 -3.59 9.74
CA SER A 171 2.43 -3.19 10.95
C SER A 171 1.54 -3.32 12.19
N ILE A 172 2.15 -3.74 13.30
CA ILE A 172 1.49 -3.90 14.60
C ILE A 172 2.42 -3.40 15.71
N MET A 173 1.84 -2.73 16.70
CA MET A 173 2.56 -2.22 17.87
C MET A 173 2.36 -3.11 19.10
N ALA A 174 2.51 -4.42 18.93
CA ALA A 174 2.31 -5.40 19.99
C ALA A 174 3.05 -6.72 19.67
N GLU A 175 2.98 -7.69 20.58
CA GLU A 175 3.76 -8.95 20.52
C GLU A 175 3.18 -10.00 19.54
N GLU A 176 2.11 -9.69 18.83
CA GLU A 176 1.45 -10.64 17.93
C GLU A 176 2.17 -10.81 16.58
N GLU A 177 1.99 -11.99 16.01
CA GLU A 177 2.58 -12.37 14.73
C GLU A 177 1.70 -11.90 13.57
N LEU A 178 2.24 -11.03 12.72
CA LEU A 178 1.57 -10.58 11.49
C LEU A 178 1.67 -11.58 10.34
N LEU A 179 2.69 -12.44 10.36
CA LEU A 179 3.00 -13.33 9.25
C LEU A 179 1.82 -14.20 8.81
N PRO A 180 1.03 -14.83 9.71
CA PRO A 180 -0.12 -15.63 9.29
C PRO A 180 -1.20 -14.83 8.55
N VAL A 181 -1.44 -13.58 8.96
CA VAL A 181 -2.44 -12.70 8.33
C VAL A 181 -1.95 -12.26 6.95
N VAL A 182 -0.73 -11.72 6.88
CA VAL A 182 -0.12 -11.26 5.63
C VAL A 182 0.00 -12.42 4.62
N GLN A 183 0.45 -13.59 5.07
CA GLN A 183 0.53 -14.79 4.24
C GLN A 183 -0.84 -15.26 3.76
N GLY A 184 -1.87 -15.24 4.62
CA GLY A 184 -3.23 -15.59 4.25
C GLY A 184 -3.78 -14.70 3.13
N ILE A 185 -3.56 -13.39 3.23
CA ILE A 185 -4.00 -12.41 2.22
C ILE A 185 -3.27 -12.66 0.89
N VAL A 186 -1.94 -12.82 0.89
CA VAL A 186 -1.19 -13.12 -0.35
C VAL A 186 -1.64 -14.44 -0.98
N THR A 187 -1.92 -15.46 -0.16
CA THR A 187 -2.41 -16.76 -0.65
C THR A 187 -3.74 -16.59 -1.38
N VAL A 188 -4.69 -15.85 -0.80
CA VAL A 188 -5.98 -15.56 -1.46
C VAL A 188 -5.76 -14.77 -2.76
N MET A 189 -4.82 -13.82 -2.79
CA MET A 189 -4.51 -13.05 -3.98
C MET A 189 -3.93 -13.93 -5.09
N LEU A 190 -3.01 -14.85 -4.77
CA LEU A 190 -2.45 -15.80 -5.74
C LEU A 190 -3.49 -16.78 -6.29
N ASP A 191 -4.50 -17.13 -5.50
CA ASP A 191 -5.58 -18.05 -5.91
C ASP A 191 -6.66 -17.36 -6.78
N ARG A 192 -6.59 -16.04 -6.98
CA ARG A 192 -7.62 -15.26 -7.69
C ARG A 192 -7.15 -14.77 -9.04
N GLU A 193 -8.06 -14.86 -10.01
CA GLU A 193 -7.89 -14.26 -11.33
C GLU A 193 -8.45 -12.83 -11.36
N PRO A 194 -7.96 -11.97 -12.27
CA PRO A 194 -8.62 -10.71 -12.57
C PRO A 194 -10.10 -10.91 -12.93
N GLY A 195 -10.93 -9.96 -12.53
CA GLY A 195 -12.33 -9.89 -12.95
C GLY A 195 -12.48 -9.36 -14.38
N GLU A 196 -13.71 -9.05 -14.77
CA GLU A 196 -14.00 -8.42 -16.06
C GLU A 196 -13.20 -7.11 -16.22
N ASP A 197 -12.72 -6.80 -17.43
CA ASP A 197 -11.88 -5.62 -17.71
C ASP A 197 -12.51 -4.29 -17.26
N ALA A 198 -13.84 -4.24 -17.20
CA ALA A 198 -14.56 -3.08 -16.71
C ALA A 198 -14.37 -2.92 -15.19
N VAL A 199 -13.70 -1.84 -14.80
CA VAL A 199 -13.58 -1.44 -13.39
C VAL A 199 -14.81 -0.64 -12.97
N GLU A 200 -15.50 -1.12 -11.95
CA GLU A 200 -16.64 -0.43 -11.34
C GLU A 200 -16.25 0.18 -9.99
N VAL A 201 -16.85 1.33 -9.66
CA VAL A 201 -16.65 2.02 -8.38
C VAL A 201 -17.99 2.27 -7.73
N ASP A 202 -18.16 1.82 -6.49
CA ASP A 202 -19.40 2.02 -5.73
C ASP A 202 -19.47 3.42 -5.07
N ASP A 203 -20.61 3.71 -4.44
CA ASP A 203 -20.87 4.98 -3.74
C ASP A 203 -19.92 5.24 -2.54
N MET A 204 -19.19 4.22 -2.09
CA MET A 204 -18.20 4.29 -1.01
C MET A 204 -16.76 4.41 -1.53
N GLY A 205 -16.57 4.52 -2.85
CA GLY A 205 -15.24 4.59 -3.48
C GLY A 205 -14.52 3.24 -3.53
N ARG A 206 -15.26 2.13 -3.47
CA ARG A 206 -14.73 0.77 -3.55
C ARG A 206 -14.70 0.30 -4.98
N PHE A 207 -13.55 -0.19 -5.41
CA PHE A 207 -13.31 -0.69 -6.75
C PHE A 207 -13.55 -2.20 -6.84
N THR A 208 -14.05 -2.66 -7.98
CA THR A 208 -14.24 -4.06 -8.37
C THR A 208 -13.96 -4.23 -9.87
N GLY A 209 -13.72 -5.45 -10.35
CA GLY A 209 -13.34 -5.72 -11.75
C GLY A 209 -11.84 -5.62 -12.00
N GLY A 210 -11.37 -6.21 -13.10
CA GLY A 210 -9.95 -6.31 -13.44
C GLY A 210 -9.09 -6.80 -12.28
N ASN A 211 -7.91 -6.20 -12.10
CA ASN A 211 -6.99 -6.54 -11.02
C ASN A 211 -7.56 -6.26 -9.61
N TRP A 212 -8.64 -5.48 -9.45
CA TRP A 212 -9.27 -5.28 -8.13
C TRP A 212 -9.92 -6.55 -7.58
N SER A 213 -10.24 -7.51 -8.43
CA SER A 213 -10.86 -8.78 -8.06
C SER A 213 -9.84 -9.77 -7.46
N ILE A 214 -8.55 -9.48 -7.57
CA ILE A 214 -7.46 -10.26 -6.97
C ILE A 214 -7.45 -10.09 -5.45
N PHE A 215 -7.81 -8.91 -4.94
CA PHE A 215 -7.81 -8.66 -3.50
C PHE A 215 -8.87 -9.49 -2.77
N PRO A 216 -8.62 -9.91 -1.52
CA PRO A 216 -9.64 -10.56 -0.70
C PRO A 216 -10.85 -9.64 -0.44
N GLU A 217 -11.99 -10.29 -0.29
CA GLU A 217 -13.28 -9.73 0.11
C GLU A 217 -13.55 -10.03 1.59
N GLN A 218 -14.47 -9.28 2.19
CA GLN A 218 -14.67 -9.22 3.65
C GLN A 218 -14.97 -10.58 4.31
N GLU A 219 -15.55 -11.51 3.56
CA GLU A 219 -15.87 -12.87 3.99
C GLU A 219 -14.70 -13.86 3.95
N ASP A 220 -13.54 -13.47 3.39
CA ASP A 220 -12.38 -14.33 3.36
C ASP A 220 -11.74 -14.45 4.75
N ALA A 221 -11.41 -15.68 5.15
CA ALA A 221 -10.88 -15.99 6.48
C ALA A 221 -9.68 -15.13 6.95
N PRO A 222 -8.72 -14.74 6.08
CA PRO A 222 -7.62 -13.84 6.49
C PRO A 222 -8.08 -12.46 6.97
N LEU A 223 -9.32 -12.05 6.67
CA LEU A 223 -9.90 -10.77 7.03
C LEU A 223 -10.92 -10.84 8.19
N ASP A 224 -11.04 -11.96 8.91
CA ASP A 224 -12.05 -12.20 9.96
C ASP A 224 -12.14 -11.11 11.05
N ASN A 225 -11.10 -10.27 11.21
CA ASN A 225 -11.08 -9.12 12.13
C ASN A 225 -10.65 -7.80 11.48
N LEU A 226 -10.55 -7.76 10.16
CA LEU A 226 -10.08 -6.60 9.40
C LEU A 226 -11.21 -6.10 8.51
N GLN A 227 -11.38 -4.78 8.46
CA GLN A 227 -12.36 -4.13 7.59
C GLN A 227 -11.66 -3.34 6.49
N ARG A 228 -12.18 -3.43 5.27
CA ARG A 228 -11.72 -2.63 4.13
C ARG A 228 -11.85 -1.13 4.44
N GLN A 229 -10.72 -0.44 4.41
CA GLN A 229 -10.62 1.00 4.72
C GLN A 229 -10.64 1.86 3.47
N GLY A 230 -10.09 1.37 2.36
CA GLY A 230 -10.09 2.13 1.11
C GLY A 230 -9.27 1.47 0.02
N ASP A 231 -9.52 1.98 -1.18
CA ASP A 231 -8.92 1.55 -2.43
C ASP A 231 -8.38 2.77 -3.16
N LEU A 232 -7.22 2.63 -3.81
CA LEU A 232 -6.59 3.70 -4.56
C LEU A 232 -5.84 3.16 -5.79
N PRO A 233 -6.13 3.64 -7.01
CA PRO A 233 -5.21 3.48 -8.12
C PRO A 233 -3.95 4.32 -7.86
N LEU A 234 -2.78 3.69 -7.85
CA LEU A 234 -1.50 4.34 -7.62
C LEU A 234 -0.82 4.77 -8.91
N TYR A 235 -1.00 4.00 -9.99
CA TYR A 235 -0.40 4.26 -11.28
C TYR A 235 -1.22 3.62 -12.41
N ASP A 236 -1.26 4.31 -13.55
CA ASP A 236 -1.81 3.83 -14.80
C ASP A 236 -0.97 4.42 -15.94
N SER A 237 -0.35 3.56 -16.75
CA SER A 237 0.48 3.96 -17.89
C SER A 237 -0.37 4.45 -19.09
N ALA A 238 -1.69 4.26 -19.06
CA ALA A 238 -2.59 4.73 -20.10
C ALA A 238 -2.55 6.25 -20.20
N THR A 239 -1.78 6.76 -21.17
CA THR A 239 -1.84 8.17 -21.55
C THR A 239 -3.26 8.44 -22.06
N PRO A 240 -4.03 9.39 -21.49
CA PRO A 240 -5.35 9.70 -22.02
C PRO A 240 -5.19 10.15 -23.47
N THR A 241 -5.76 9.39 -24.40
CA THR A 241 -5.77 9.77 -25.82
C THR A 241 -6.62 11.02 -25.95
N PRO A 242 -6.09 12.16 -26.44
CA PRO A 242 -6.91 13.34 -26.69
C PRO A 242 -7.99 12.97 -27.70
N VAL A 243 -9.25 13.10 -27.31
CA VAL A 243 -10.35 13.05 -28.27
C VAL A 243 -10.24 14.31 -29.12
N GLY A 244 -9.91 14.13 -30.40
CA GLY A 244 -9.80 15.22 -31.37
C GLY A 244 -11.11 15.92 -31.69
#